data_AF-A0A090X0L0-F1
#
_entry.id   AF-A0A090X0L0-F1
#
_cell.length_a   1.000
_cell.length_b   1.000
_cell.length_c   1.000
_cell.angle_alpha   90.00
_cell.angle_beta   90.00
_cell.angle_gamma   90.00
#
_symmetry.space_group_name_H-M   'P 1'
#
loop_
_entity.id
_entity.type
_entity.pdbx_description
1 polymer ?
#
loop_
_entity_poly.entity_id
_entity_poly.type
_entity_poly.pdbx_seq_one_letter_code
_entity_poly.pdbx_strand_id
1 'polypeptide(L)'
;MKPTRFETAIALIDKVNSEDVNTYQVAGMAYPKELLYSQRMTRKLLQFEPNASKALQIAARAQHICRWRIPRDEYPMDRVGYLKWREILKKMHADLTTEILKQVDYDAEYIDRIRNIILKKRIKKMKNHKP
;
A
#
# COMPACT_ATOMS: atom_id res chain seq x y z
N MET A 1 16.19 20.15 -9.30
CA MET A 1 15.44 19.29 -10.25
C MET A 1 14.00 19.19 -9.77
N LYS A 2 13.02 19.16 -10.68
CA LYS A 2 11.63 18.88 -10.31
C LYS A 2 11.47 17.37 -10.02
N PRO A 3 10.69 16.97 -9.00
CA PRO A 3 10.46 15.56 -8.71
C PRO A 3 9.75 14.89 -9.88
N THR A 4 10.08 13.63 -10.13
CA THR A 4 9.40 12.78 -11.09
C THR A 4 7.99 12.42 -10.60
N ARG A 5 7.08 12.05 -11.52
CA ARG A 5 5.73 11.54 -11.18
C ARG A 5 5.77 10.42 -10.14
N PHE A 6 6.78 9.56 -10.22
CA PHE A 6 6.99 8.45 -9.28
C PHE A 6 7.32 8.97 -7.87
N GLU A 7 8.28 9.87 -7.74
CA GLU A 7 8.65 10.46 -6.44
C GLU A 7 7.47 11.21 -5.82
N THR A 8 6.73 11.96 -6.64
CA THR A 8 5.51 12.66 -6.19
C THR A 8 4.44 11.68 -5.72
N ALA A 9 4.20 10.57 -6.42
CA ALA A 9 3.24 9.54 -6.00
C ALA A 9 3.62 8.91 -4.66
N ILE A 10 4.89 8.54 -4.47
CA ILE A 10 5.39 8.00 -3.20
C ILE A 10 5.22 9.01 -2.07
N ALA A 11 5.56 10.28 -2.32
CA ALA A 11 5.42 11.35 -1.34
C ALA A 11 3.95 11.60 -0.94
N LEU A 12 3.02 11.53 -1.89
CA LEU A 12 1.58 11.67 -1.61
C LEU A 12 1.03 10.50 -0.79
N ILE A 13 1.48 9.26 -1.07
CA ILE A 13 1.12 8.09 -0.25
C ILE A 13 1.69 8.22 1.16
N ASP A 14 2.95 8.61 1.29
CA ASP A 14 3.59 8.82 2.59
C ASP A 14 2.93 9.97 3.36
N LYS A 15 2.50 11.04 2.67
CA LYS A 15 1.77 12.16 3.27
C LYS A 15 0.47 11.70 3.90
N VAL A 16 -0.39 10.98 3.18
CA VAL A 16 -1.65 10.52 3.77
C VAL A 16 -1.41 9.52 4.90
N ASN A 17 -0.41 8.63 4.78
CA ASN A 17 -0.02 7.71 5.85
C ASN A 17 0.57 8.38 7.10
N SER A 18 1.11 9.60 6.96
CA SER A 18 1.59 10.38 8.08
C SER A 18 0.47 10.92 8.97
N GLU A 19 -0.78 10.91 8.49
CA GLU A 19 -1.98 11.28 9.25
C GLU A 19 -2.44 10.17 10.22
N ASP A 20 -1.77 9.02 10.23
CA ASP A 20 -2.04 7.95 11.20
C ASP A 20 -1.69 8.40 12.62
N VAL A 21 -2.73 8.63 13.43
CA VAL A 21 -2.60 9.02 14.84
C VAL A 21 -1.99 7.92 15.70
N ASN A 22 -2.02 6.67 15.23
CA ASN A 22 -1.38 5.58 15.92
C ASN A 22 0.12 5.63 15.63
N THR A 23 0.95 5.54 16.68
CA THR A 23 2.40 5.59 16.53
C THR A 23 3.11 4.35 17.07
N TYR A 24 4.34 4.11 16.56
CA TYR A 24 5.33 3.20 17.15
C TYR A 24 6.56 3.98 17.59
N GLN A 25 7.16 3.56 18.71
CA GLN A 25 8.46 4.05 19.14
C GLN A 25 9.57 3.26 18.44
N VAL A 26 10.46 3.95 17.73
CA VAL A 26 11.63 3.36 17.08
C VAL A 26 12.83 4.27 17.36
N ALA A 27 13.86 3.72 17.99
CA ALA A 27 15.08 4.46 18.35
C ALA A 27 14.80 5.80 19.08
N GLY A 28 13.82 5.81 19.98
CA GLY A 28 13.44 6.99 20.76
C GLY A 28 12.57 8.02 20.03
N MET A 29 12.15 7.75 18.79
CA MET A 29 11.25 8.60 18.02
C MET A 29 9.91 7.92 17.75
N ALA A 30 8.83 8.71 17.82
CA ALA A 30 7.49 8.26 17.46
C ALA A 30 7.26 8.37 15.95
N TYR A 31 6.78 7.29 15.33
CA TYR A 31 6.44 7.26 13.90
C TYR A 31 4.99 6.83 13.69
N PRO A 32 4.22 7.49 12.79
CA PRO A 32 2.91 7.00 12.36
C PRO A 32 3.00 5.56 11.86
N LYS A 33 2.13 4.67 12.35
CA LYS A 33 2.28 3.21 12.17
C LYS A 33 2.25 2.83 10.69
N GLU A 34 1.25 3.28 9.93
CA GLU A 34 1.16 2.91 8.52
C GLU A 34 2.23 3.59 7.65
N LEU A 35 2.74 4.78 8.00
CA LEU A 35 3.90 5.39 7.32
C LEU A 35 5.16 4.54 7.50
N LEU A 36 5.45 4.15 8.74
CA LEU A 36 6.60 3.30 9.03
C LEU A 36 6.47 1.94 8.34
N TYR A 37 5.27 1.36 8.34
CA TYR A 37 4.99 0.10 7.66
C TYR A 37 5.22 0.21 6.14
N SER A 38 4.69 1.26 5.50
CA SER A 38 4.82 1.48 4.06
C SER A 38 6.29 1.58 3.62
N GLN A 39 7.10 2.32 4.39
CA GLN A 39 8.54 2.46 4.17
C GLN A 39 9.29 1.13 4.31
N ARG A 40 8.96 0.35 5.35
CA ARG A 40 9.55 -0.98 5.57
C ARG A 40 9.19 -1.95 4.45
N MET A 41 7.94 -1.93 3.98
CA MET A 41 7.50 -2.78 2.87
C MET A 41 8.25 -2.49 1.57
N THR A 42 8.40 -1.22 1.19
CA THR A 42 9.21 -0.86 0.01
C THR A 42 10.67 -1.26 0.18
N ARG A 43 11.27 -1.02 1.36
CA ARG A 43 12.65 -1.45 1.63
C ARG A 43 12.80 -2.97 1.48
N LYS A 44 11.86 -3.75 2.01
CA LYS A 44 11.89 -5.20 1.91
C LYS A 44 11.69 -5.68 0.47
N LEU A 45 10.79 -5.06 -0.29
CA LEU A 45 10.63 -5.33 -1.72
C LEU A 45 11.96 -5.17 -2.47
N LEU A 46 12.64 -4.04 -2.29
CA LEU A 46 13.89 -3.74 -2.99
C LEU A 46 15.07 -4.63 -2.55
N GLN A 47 15.01 -5.22 -1.35
CA GLN A 47 15.96 -6.26 -0.95
C GLN A 47 15.75 -7.58 -1.71
N PHE A 48 14.51 -7.94 -2.02
CA PHE A 48 14.20 -9.18 -2.75
C PHE A 48 14.30 -9.01 -4.27
N GLU A 49 13.89 -7.85 -4.78
CA GLU A 49 13.86 -7.53 -6.20
C GLU A 49 14.37 -6.08 -6.39
N PRO A 50 15.69 -5.87 -6.49
CA PRO A 50 16.28 -4.54 -6.63
C PRO A 50 15.80 -3.78 -7.87
N ASN A 51 15.39 -4.50 -8.93
CA ASN A 51 14.89 -3.93 -10.18
C ASN A 51 13.34 -3.92 -10.24
N ALA A 52 12.67 -3.97 -9.08
CA ALA A 52 11.22 -3.97 -9.01
C ALA A 52 10.64 -2.80 -9.80
N SER A 53 9.71 -3.10 -10.71
CA SER A 53 9.05 -2.06 -11.50
C SER A 53 8.45 -0.97 -10.61
N LYS A 54 8.45 0.29 -11.07
CA LYS A 54 7.85 1.42 -10.35
C LYS A 54 6.39 1.16 -9.95
N ALA A 55 5.64 0.42 -10.78
CA ALA A 55 4.27 0.02 -10.48
C ALA A 55 4.18 -0.89 -9.25
N LEU A 56 5.10 -1.87 -9.14
CA LEU A 56 5.18 -2.75 -7.98
C LEU A 56 5.65 -2.00 -6.73
N GLN A 57 6.57 -1.05 -6.87
CA GLN A 57 7.00 -0.20 -5.75
C GLN A 57 5.87 0.70 -5.22
N ILE A 58 5.09 1.33 -6.11
CA ILE A 58 3.89 2.10 -5.74
C ILE A 58 2.88 1.18 -5.03
N ALA A 59 2.59 0.01 -5.60
CA ALA A 59 1.63 -0.92 -5.01
C ALA A 59 2.07 -1.42 -3.62
N ALA A 60 3.37 -1.72 -3.44
CA ALA A 60 3.92 -2.09 -2.14
C ALA A 60 3.87 -0.94 -1.14
N ARG A 61 4.18 0.29 -1.59
CA ARG A 61 4.09 1.49 -0.78
C ARG A 61 2.66 1.78 -0.34
N ALA A 62 1.68 1.53 -1.20
CA ALA A 62 0.26 1.77 -0.91
C ALA A 62 -0.49 0.55 -0.34
N GLN A 63 0.20 -0.55 -0.03
CA GLN A 63 -0.46 -1.82 0.33
C GLN A 63 -1.46 -1.69 1.48
N HIS A 64 -1.15 -0.85 2.48
CA HIS A 64 -1.98 -0.53 3.64
C HIS A 64 -2.25 0.98 3.77
N ILE A 65 -2.30 1.71 2.64
CA ILE A 65 -2.55 3.16 2.65
C ILE A 65 -3.84 3.47 3.41
N CYS A 66 -3.79 4.38 4.40
CA CYS A 66 -4.96 4.78 5.18
C CYS A 66 -5.68 3.64 5.93
N ARG A 67 -5.01 2.52 6.21
CA ARG A 67 -5.64 1.35 6.84
C ARG A 67 -6.25 1.66 8.21
N TRP A 68 -5.66 2.55 9.01
CA TRP A 68 -6.18 2.93 10.33
C TRP A 68 -7.56 3.60 10.29
N ARG A 69 -7.99 4.12 9.12
CA ARG A 69 -9.30 4.77 8.94
C ARG A 69 -10.47 3.80 9.05
N ILE A 70 -10.23 2.48 8.92
CA ILE A 70 -11.24 1.44 9.13
C ILE A 70 -10.71 0.47 10.19
N PRO A 71 -10.95 0.75 11.48
CA PRO A 71 -10.57 -0.11 12.59
C PRO A 71 -11.12 -1.54 12.47
N ARG A 72 -10.41 -2.52 13.04
CA ARG A 72 -10.82 -3.93 12.99
C ARG A 72 -12.02 -4.20 13.91
N ASP A 73 -12.13 -3.47 15.02
CA ASP A 73 -13.17 -3.62 16.03
C ASP A 73 -14.56 -3.10 15.60
N GLU A 74 -14.64 -2.34 14.50
CA GLU A 74 -15.92 -2.01 13.83
C GLU A 74 -16.61 -3.22 13.16
N TYR A 75 -15.95 -4.39 13.13
CA TYR A 75 -16.45 -5.62 12.51
C TYR A 75 -16.48 -6.76 13.53
N PRO A 76 -17.41 -7.74 13.40
CA PRO A 76 -17.46 -8.90 14.30
C PRO A 76 -16.10 -9.59 14.43
N MET A 77 -15.70 -9.96 15.65
CA MET A 77 -14.42 -10.63 15.95
C MET A 77 -14.42 -12.11 15.58
N ASP A 78 -15.02 -12.43 14.44
CA ASP A 78 -15.06 -13.76 13.85
C ASP A 78 -14.37 -13.76 12.47
N ARG A 79 -14.38 -14.93 11.82
CA ARG A 79 -13.80 -15.12 10.50
C ARG A 79 -14.52 -14.30 9.42
N VAL A 80 -15.85 -14.19 9.48
CA VAL A 80 -16.66 -13.52 8.46
C VAL A 80 -16.43 -12.01 8.50
N GLY A 81 -16.47 -11.42 9.70
CA GLY A 81 -16.15 -10.03 9.96
C GLY A 81 -14.73 -9.68 9.53
N TYR A 82 -13.74 -10.53 9.82
CA TYR A 82 -12.37 -10.33 9.34
C TYR A 82 -12.27 -10.32 7.81
N LEU A 83 -12.93 -11.26 7.12
CA LEU A 83 -12.92 -11.31 5.67
C LEU A 83 -13.59 -10.09 5.04
N LYS A 84 -14.73 -9.65 5.60
CA LYS A 84 -15.44 -8.44 5.17
C LYS A 84 -14.59 -7.19 5.34
N TRP A 85 -14.02 -6.99 6.54
CA TRP A 85 -13.12 -5.87 6.84
C TRP A 85 -11.93 -5.83 5.88
N ARG A 86 -11.29 -6.98 5.64
CA ARG A 86 -10.14 -7.09 4.74
C ARG A 86 -10.51 -6.75 3.29
N GLU A 87 -11.68 -7.18 2.82
CA GLU A 87 -12.13 -6.88 1.45
C GLU A 87 -12.41 -5.38 1.26
N ILE A 88 -13.03 -4.75 2.25
CA ILE A 88 -13.31 -3.31 2.25
C ILE A 88 -11.99 -2.52 2.25
N LEU A 89 -11.04 -2.87 3.13
CA LEU A 89 -9.71 -2.25 3.14
C LEU A 89 -9.02 -2.37 1.79
N LYS A 90 -9.01 -3.56 1.19
CA LYS A 90 -8.37 -3.80 -0.10
C LYS A 90 -8.94 -2.91 -1.20
N LYS A 91 -10.26 -2.70 -1.21
CA LYS A 91 -10.93 -1.79 -2.15
C LYS A 91 -10.56 -0.33 -1.86
N MET A 92 -10.62 0.11 -0.61
CA MET A 92 -10.22 1.46 -0.19
C MET A 92 -8.78 1.78 -0.59
N HIS A 93 -7.83 0.87 -0.33
CA HIS A 93 -6.42 1.09 -0.68
C HIS A 93 -6.25 1.29 -2.19
N ALA A 94 -6.95 0.48 -2.98
CA ALA A 94 -6.91 0.55 -4.43
C ALA A 94 -7.52 1.87 -4.94
N ASP A 95 -8.65 2.30 -4.37
CA ASP A 95 -9.33 3.55 -4.73
C ASP A 95 -8.48 4.78 -4.37
N LEU A 96 -7.94 4.87 -3.15
CA LEU A 96 -7.08 5.98 -2.73
C LEU A 96 -5.81 6.08 -3.59
N THR A 97 -5.18 4.94 -3.89
CA THR A 97 -4.00 4.92 -4.75
C THR A 97 -4.34 5.39 -6.15
N THR A 98 -5.47 4.96 -6.71
CA THR A 98 -5.96 5.44 -8.01
C THR A 98 -6.11 6.96 -8.03
N GLU A 99 -6.73 7.55 -7.00
CA GLU A 99 -6.91 9.01 -6.94
C GLU A 99 -5.58 9.77 -6.81
N ILE A 100 -4.61 9.25 -6.06
CA ILE A 100 -3.25 9.82 -6.00
C ILE A 100 -2.56 9.75 -7.36
N LEU A 101 -2.68 8.63 -8.08
CA LEU A 101 -2.01 8.45 -9.36
C LEU A 101 -2.60 9.33 -10.47
N LYS A 102 -3.91 9.61 -10.42
CA LYS A 102 -4.55 10.60 -11.29
C LYS A 102 -4.01 12.00 -11.05
N GLN A 103 -3.79 12.40 -9.79
CA GLN A 103 -3.24 13.72 -9.44
C GLN A 103 -1.82 13.97 -9.95
N VAL A 104 -1.07 12.90 -10.26
CA VAL A 104 0.28 13.00 -10.81
C VAL A 104 0.34 12.62 -12.30
N ASP A 105 -0.81 12.63 -12.99
CA ASP A 105 -0.94 12.42 -14.43
C ASP A 105 -0.41 11.06 -14.92
N TYR A 106 -0.64 9.97 -14.19
CA TYR A 106 -0.50 8.62 -14.76
C TYR A 106 -1.70 8.26 -15.64
N ASP A 107 -1.45 7.54 -16.73
CA ASP A 107 -2.50 7.05 -17.61
C ASP A 107 -3.33 5.91 -16.97
N ALA A 108 -4.50 5.67 -17.54
CA ALA A 108 -5.47 4.71 -17.01
C ALA A 108 -4.95 3.26 -17.00
N GLU A 109 -4.12 2.87 -17.98
CA GLU A 109 -3.58 1.52 -18.07
C GLU A 109 -2.58 1.27 -16.94
N TYR A 110 -1.68 2.22 -16.69
CA TYR A 110 -0.72 2.15 -15.60
C TYR A 110 -1.41 2.14 -14.22
N ILE A 111 -2.45 2.95 -14.06
CA ILE A 111 -3.28 2.97 -12.85
C ILE A 111 -3.97 1.61 -12.65
N ASP A 112 -4.60 1.04 -13.67
CA ASP A 112 -5.29 -0.25 -13.57
C ASP A 112 -4.31 -1.39 -13.23
N ARG A 113 -3.10 -1.37 -13.79
CA ARG A 113 -2.05 -2.32 -13.42
C ARG A 113 -1.74 -2.28 -11.91
N ILE A 114 -1.54 -1.09 -11.34
CA ILE A 114 -1.25 -0.93 -9.90
C ILE A 114 -2.45 -1.33 -9.06
N ARG A 115 -3.64 -0.90 -9.46
CA ARG A 115 -4.92 -1.25 -8.84
C ARG A 115 -5.09 -2.75 -8.75
N ASN A 116 -4.80 -3.48 -9.83
CA ASN A 116 -4.89 -4.94 -9.87
C ASN A 116 -3.89 -5.63 -8.93
N ILE A 117 -2.67 -5.09 -8.79
CA ILE A 117 -1.68 -5.60 -7.81
C ILE A 117 -2.23 -5.46 -6.39
N ILE A 118 -2.76 -4.28 -6.03
CA ILE A 118 -3.32 -4.02 -4.69
C ILE A 118 -4.53 -4.91 -4.42
N LEU A 119 -5.42 -5.05 -5.40
CA LEU A 119 -6.59 -5.93 -5.34
C LEU A 119 -6.23 -7.42 -5.36
N LYS A 120 -4.96 -7.76 -5.57
CA LYS A 120 -4.43 -9.13 -5.71
C LYS A 120 -5.11 -9.91 -6.83
N LYS A 121 -5.57 -9.19 -7.86
CA LYS A 121 -6.13 -9.79 -9.07
C LYS A 121 -4.96 -10.33 -9.89
N ARG A 122 -5.10 -11.56 -10.41
CA ARG A 122 -4.09 -12.27 -11.22
C ARG A 122 -2.82 -12.72 -10.48
N ILE A 123 -2.83 -12.86 -9.15
CA ILE A 123 -1.83 -13.69 -8.47
C ILE A 123 -2.14 -15.15 -8.83
N LYS A 124 -1.57 -15.63 -9.93
CA LYS A 124 -1.54 -17.07 -10.27
C LYS A 124 -0.98 -17.79 -9.03
N LYS A 125 -1.66 -18.84 -8.54
CA LYS A 125 -1.09 -19.73 -7.51
C LYS A 125 0.27 -20.19 -8.01
N MET A 126 1.37 -19.66 -7.47
CA MET A 126 2.67 -20.31 -7.59
C MET A 126 2.54 -21.59 -6.76
N LYS A 127 2.29 -22.72 -7.44
CA LYS A 127 2.47 -24.04 -6.84
C LYS A 127 3.94 -24.12 -6.41
N ASN A 128 4.13 -24.49 -5.14
CA ASN A 128 5.43 -24.71 -4.52
C ASN A 128 6.38 -25.46 -5.47
N HIS A 129 7.47 -24.81 -5.88
CA HIS A 129 8.67 -25.53 -6.25
C HIS A 129 9.49 -25.63 -4.96
N LYS A 130 9.36 -26.77 -4.27
CA LYS A 130 10.34 -27.17 -3.26
C LYS A 130 11.49 -27.88 -4.02
N PRO A 131 12.75 -27.66 -3.64
CA PRO A 131 13.85 -28.51 -4.10
C PRO A 131 13.64 -29.96 -3.64
#